data_AF-A0AAJ0LCJ8-F1
#
_entry.id   AF-A0AAJ0LCJ8-F1
#
_cell.length_a   1.000
_cell.length_b   1.000
_cell.length_c   1.000
_cell.angle_alpha   90.00
_cell.angle_beta   90.00
_cell.angle_gamma   90.00
#
_symmetry.space_group_name_H-M   'P 1'
#
loop_
_entity.id
_entity.type
_entity.pdbx_description
1 polymer ?
#
loop_
_entity_poly.entity_id
_entity_poly.type
_entity_poly.pdbx_seq_one_letter_code
_entity_poly.pdbx_strand_id
1 'polypeptide(L)'
;MNDRGPGPLLPGTADRAARRAEERAREREQRAQDRLAATDQRAEARAAQRDALSQDRERAREARRVEEAQRIRARLDAPPANDEEALKIAKRRRSGARARSGEETKTERDTRGYTTIVDPARIRTLAARGASIAALAAAFGITAEEVEAALRDTPEE
;
A
#
# COMPACT_ATOMS: atom_id res chain seq x y z
N MET A 1 -15.64 74.34 -1.45
CA MET A 1 -14.89 73.41 -0.58
C MET A 1 -15.60 73.40 0.77
N ASN A 2 -16.38 72.35 1.07
CA ASN A 2 -17.06 72.22 2.36
C ASN A 2 -16.46 71.02 3.08
N ASP A 3 -15.53 71.34 3.98
CA ASP A 3 -14.83 70.40 4.84
C ASP A 3 -15.72 70.12 6.07
N ARG A 4 -16.43 68.99 6.07
CA ARG A 4 -17.20 68.51 7.23
C ARG A 4 -16.32 67.54 8.01
N GLY A 5 -15.52 68.07 8.92
CA GLY A 5 -14.79 67.26 9.90
C GLY A 5 -15.75 66.50 10.82
N PRO A 6 -15.40 65.27 11.26
CA PRO A 6 -16.25 64.47 12.12
C PRO A 6 -16.35 65.13 13.51
N GLY A 7 -17.56 65.53 13.89
CA GLY A 7 -17.85 66.07 15.22
C GLY A 7 -17.51 65.08 16.35
N PRO A 8 -17.35 65.57 17.59
CA PRO A 8 -16.89 64.76 18.71
C PRO A 8 -17.83 63.58 18.98
N LEU A 9 -17.25 62.38 19.04
CA LEU A 9 -17.98 61.15 19.37
C LEU A 9 -18.64 61.29 20.73
N LEU A 10 -19.97 61.12 20.78
CA LEU A 10 -20.75 61.19 22.01
C LEU A 10 -20.21 60.18 23.05
N PRO A 11 -20.04 60.57 24.33
CA PRO A 11 -19.58 59.67 25.38
C PRO A 11 -20.53 58.47 25.49
N GLY A 12 -19.97 57.25 25.50
CA GLY A 12 -20.71 55.98 25.50
C GLY A 12 -20.95 55.32 24.12
N THR A 13 -20.49 55.93 23.03
CA THR A 13 -20.43 55.26 21.70
C THR A 13 -19.25 54.29 21.60
N ALA A 14 -18.10 54.65 22.18
CA ALA A 14 -16.92 53.79 22.27
C ALA A 14 -17.19 52.51 23.06
N ASP A 15 -17.87 52.60 24.21
CA ASP A 15 -18.23 51.43 25.04
C ASP A 15 -19.19 50.47 24.33
N ARG A 16 -20.15 51.01 23.56
CA ARG A 16 -21.04 50.17 22.73
C ARG A 16 -20.32 49.53 21.55
N ALA A 17 -19.34 50.21 20.96
CA ALA A 17 -18.52 49.64 19.90
C ALA A 17 -17.61 48.52 20.44
N ALA A 18 -17.04 48.70 21.64
CA ALA A 18 -16.25 47.69 22.34
C ALA A 18 -17.09 46.44 22.67
N ARG A 19 -18.28 46.60 23.26
CA ARG A 19 -19.20 45.47 23.53
C ARG A 19 -19.57 44.69 22.28
N ARG A 20 -19.90 45.36 21.16
CA ARG A 20 -20.14 44.68 19.88
C ARG A 20 -18.90 43.97 19.33
N ALA A 21 -17.71 44.51 19.56
CA ALA A 21 -16.48 43.87 19.13
C ALA A 21 -16.23 42.58 19.92
N GLU A 22 -16.47 42.60 21.23
CA GLU A 22 -16.40 41.43 22.11
C GLU A 22 -17.43 40.36 21.73
N GLU A 23 -18.70 40.74 21.48
CA GLU A 23 -19.74 39.81 21.01
C GLU A 23 -19.33 39.13 19.69
N ARG A 24 -18.80 39.90 18.72
CA ARG A 24 -18.31 39.35 17.46
C ARG A 24 -17.06 38.47 17.62
N ALA A 25 -16.25 38.71 18.64
CA ALA A 25 -15.10 37.86 18.95
C ALA A 25 -15.59 36.52 19.51
N ARG A 26 -16.51 36.56 20.48
CA ARG A 26 -17.15 35.36 21.07
C ARG A 26 -17.89 34.52 20.02
N GLU A 27 -18.67 35.14 19.14
CA GLU A 27 -19.32 34.40 18.05
C GLU A 27 -18.33 33.74 17.09
N ARG A 28 -17.19 34.38 16.82
CA ARG A 28 -16.15 33.82 15.94
C ARG A 28 -15.46 32.63 16.60
N GLU A 29 -15.20 32.73 17.89
CA GLU A 29 -14.65 31.65 18.69
C GLU A 29 -15.63 30.46 18.76
N GLN A 30 -16.91 30.72 19.05
CA GLN A 30 -17.95 29.69 19.03
C GLN A 30 -18.03 29.00 17.68
N ARG A 31 -18.08 29.76 16.57
CA ARG A 31 -18.08 29.19 15.22
C ARG A 31 -16.80 28.39 14.90
N ALA A 32 -15.67 28.73 15.50
CA ALA A 32 -14.45 27.95 15.35
C ALA A 32 -14.53 26.63 16.11
N GLN A 33 -15.02 26.65 17.35
CA GLN A 33 -15.24 25.46 18.17
C GLN A 33 -16.26 24.51 17.51
N ASP A 34 -17.39 25.04 17.02
CA ASP A 34 -18.42 24.26 16.34
C ASP A 34 -17.87 23.57 15.08
N ARG A 35 -16.98 24.26 14.33
CA ARG A 35 -16.33 23.67 13.15
C ARG A 35 -15.41 22.52 13.53
N LEU A 36 -14.64 22.66 14.61
CA LEU A 36 -13.74 21.60 15.11
C LEU A 36 -14.56 20.39 15.58
N ALA A 37 -15.59 20.61 16.40
CA ALA A 37 -16.48 19.55 16.83
C ALA A 37 -17.15 18.83 15.65
N ALA A 38 -17.61 19.57 14.64
CA ALA A 38 -18.19 18.98 13.44
C ALA A 38 -17.17 18.22 12.58
N THR A 39 -15.88 18.59 12.58
CA THR A 39 -14.84 17.81 11.90
C THR A 39 -14.51 16.53 12.65
N ASP A 40 -14.45 16.58 13.98
CA ASP A 40 -14.16 15.44 14.82
C ASP A 40 -15.26 14.38 14.71
N GLN A 41 -16.52 14.80 14.80
CA GLN A 41 -17.67 13.91 14.57
C GLN A 41 -17.66 13.25 13.18
N ARG A 42 -17.26 13.99 12.14
CA ARG A 42 -17.13 13.43 10.78
C ARG A 42 -15.97 12.44 10.68
N ALA A 43 -14.87 12.67 11.39
CA ALA A 43 -13.74 11.76 11.42
C ALA A 43 -14.11 10.46 12.15
N GLU A 44 -14.77 10.56 13.31
CA GLU A 44 -15.27 9.43 14.09
C GLU A 44 -16.28 8.59 13.29
N ALA A 45 -17.25 9.22 12.65
CA ALA A 45 -18.23 8.52 11.81
C ALA A 45 -17.58 7.75 10.66
N ARG A 46 -16.56 8.33 10.01
CA ARG A 46 -15.79 7.65 8.95
C ARG A 46 -14.95 6.50 9.49
N ALA A 47 -14.37 6.64 10.68
CA ALA A 47 -13.64 5.55 11.32
C ALA A 47 -14.57 4.37 11.61
N ALA A 48 -15.71 4.63 12.27
CA ALA A 48 -16.72 3.61 12.56
C ALA A 48 -17.24 2.91 11.28
N GLN A 49 -17.46 3.67 10.20
CA GLN A 49 -17.88 3.10 8.91
C GLN A 49 -16.81 2.17 8.32
N ARG A 50 -15.53 2.55 8.39
CA ARG A 50 -14.43 1.70 7.90
C ARG A 50 -14.29 0.42 8.71
N ASP A 51 -14.47 0.50 10.02
CA ASP A 51 -14.39 -0.65 10.90
C ASP A 51 -15.54 -1.62 10.63
N ALA A 52 -16.77 -1.12 10.50
CA ALA A 52 -17.93 -1.93 10.13
C ALA A 52 -17.73 -2.64 8.77
N LEU A 53 -17.28 -1.91 7.75
CA LEU A 53 -16.98 -2.50 6.43
C LEU A 53 -15.86 -3.55 6.49
N SER A 54 -14.86 -3.35 7.36
CA SER A 54 -13.77 -4.30 7.54
C SER A 54 -14.26 -5.58 8.22
N GLN A 55 -15.10 -5.45 9.25
CA GLN A 55 -15.73 -6.59 9.92
C GLN A 55 -16.62 -7.38 8.95
N ASP A 56 -17.44 -6.71 8.15
CA ASP A 56 -18.32 -7.38 7.17
C ASP A 56 -17.52 -8.12 6.09
N ARG A 57 -16.41 -7.56 5.63
CA ARG A 57 -15.50 -8.25 4.70
C ARG A 57 -14.89 -9.49 5.33
N GLU A 58 -14.50 -9.44 6.60
CA GLU A 58 -13.92 -10.61 7.27
C GLU A 58 -14.98 -11.69 7.52
N ARG A 59 -16.19 -11.32 7.97
CA ARG A 59 -17.33 -12.25 8.07
C ARG A 59 -17.63 -12.92 6.72
N ALA A 60 -17.62 -12.17 5.62
CA ALA A 60 -17.83 -12.72 4.28
C ALA A 60 -16.69 -13.65 3.83
N ARG A 61 -15.44 -13.42 4.26
CA ARG A 61 -14.32 -14.33 4.01
C ARG A 61 -14.47 -15.61 4.82
N GLU A 62 -14.82 -15.51 6.10
CA GLU A 62 -15.05 -16.66 6.97
C GLU A 62 -16.21 -17.53 6.47
N ALA A 63 -17.34 -16.92 6.09
CA ALA A 63 -18.46 -17.64 5.48
C ALA A 63 -18.02 -18.44 4.25
N ARG A 64 -17.24 -17.81 3.34
CA ARG A 64 -16.68 -18.51 2.17
C ARG A 64 -15.74 -19.65 2.55
N ARG A 65 -14.88 -19.47 3.56
CA ARG A 65 -13.97 -20.53 4.05
C ARG A 65 -14.78 -21.70 4.62
N VAL A 66 -15.82 -21.43 5.40
CA VAL A 66 -16.69 -22.46 5.97
C VAL A 66 -17.43 -23.23 4.87
N GLU A 67 -18.02 -22.52 3.91
CA GLU A 67 -18.68 -23.15 2.75
C GLU A 67 -17.70 -24.01 1.94
N GLU A 68 -16.49 -23.51 1.69
CA GLU A 68 -15.47 -24.26 0.96
C GLU A 68 -15.02 -25.51 1.73
N ALA A 69 -14.78 -25.39 3.03
CA ALA A 69 -14.45 -26.53 3.88
C ALA A 69 -15.56 -27.58 3.91
N GLN A 70 -16.83 -27.15 3.97
CA GLN A 70 -17.99 -28.06 3.87
C GLN A 70 -18.03 -28.76 2.51
N ARG A 71 -17.80 -28.04 1.41
CA ARG A 71 -17.75 -28.63 0.05
C ARG A 71 -16.62 -29.64 -0.09
N ILE A 72 -15.44 -29.34 0.47
CA ILE A 72 -14.29 -30.26 0.44
C ILE A 72 -14.62 -31.53 1.24
N ARG A 73 -15.16 -31.37 2.46
CA ARG A 73 -15.55 -32.50 3.30
C ARG A 73 -16.60 -33.38 2.63
N ALA A 74 -17.66 -32.78 2.08
CA ALA A 74 -18.69 -33.52 1.34
C ALA A 74 -18.12 -34.29 0.14
N ARG A 75 -17.07 -33.76 -0.52
CA ARG A 75 -16.39 -34.46 -1.61
C ARG A 75 -15.51 -35.61 -1.14
N LEU A 76 -14.88 -35.49 0.03
CA LEU A 76 -14.07 -36.56 0.63
C LEU A 76 -14.95 -37.70 1.16
N ASP A 77 -16.11 -37.37 1.72
CA ASP A 77 -17.07 -38.35 2.26
C ASP A 77 -17.92 -39.02 1.16
N ALA A 78 -17.94 -38.47 -0.06
CA ALA A 78 -18.63 -39.08 -1.20
C ALA A 78 -17.89 -40.35 -1.67
N PRO A 79 -18.61 -41.45 -1.99
CA PRO A 79 -18.01 -42.61 -2.66
C PRO A 79 -17.26 -42.16 -3.93
N PRO A 80 -16.19 -42.86 -4.37
CA PRO A 80 -15.52 -42.54 -5.61
C PRO A 80 -16.48 -42.77 -6.78
N ALA A 81 -17.25 -41.73 -7.11
CA ALA A 81 -18.01 -41.68 -8.33
C ALA A 81 -16.99 -41.48 -9.44
N ASN A 82 -16.92 -42.44 -10.37
CA ASN A 82 -16.27 -42.29 -11.68
C ASN A 82 -17.06 -41.27 -12.54
N ASP A 83 -17.50 -40.16 -11.95
CA ASP A 83 -18.26 -39.12 -12.61
C ASP A 83 -17.29 -38.19 -13.34
N GLU A 84 -17.20 -38.41 -14.65
CA GLU A 84 -16.45 -37.55 -15.56
C GLU A 84 -16.86 -36.07 -15.43
N GLU A 85 -18.11 -35.78 -15.07
CA GLU A 85 -18.60 -34.42 -14.82
C GLU A 85 -17.98 -33.77 -13.56
N ALA A 86 -17.83 -34.52 -12.47
CA ALA A 86 -17.20 -34.02 -11.25
C ALA A 86 -15.72 -33.68 -11.47
N LEU A 87 -15.03 -34.47 -12.32
CA LEU A 87 -13.65 -34.19 -12.76
C LEU A 87 -13.55 -32.94 -13.65
N LYS A 88 -14.53 -32.71 -14.54
CA LYS A 88 -14.60 -31.49 -15.39
C LYS A 88 -14.81 -30.22 -14.55
N ILE A 89 -15.67 -30.26 -13.53
CA ILE A 89 -15.93 -29.12 -12.64
C ILE A 89 -14.70 -28.81 -11.77
N ALA A 90 -13.98 -29.82 -11.28
CA ALA A 90 -12.74 -29.63 -10.53
C ALA A 90 -11.64 -28.95 -11.35
N LYS A 91 -11.47 -29.32 -12.63
CA LYS A 91 -10.55 -28.65 -13.57
C LYS A 91 -10.90 -27.17 -13.77
N ARG A 92 -12.20 -26.83 -13.79
CA ARG A 92 -12.69 -25.45 -14.00
C ARG A 92 -12.40 -24.48 -12.85
N ARG A 93 -12.19 -24.98 -11.62
CA ARG A 93 -11.96 -24.15 -10.42
C ARG A 93 -10.49 -23.79 -10.17
N ARG A 94 -9.55 -24.36 -10.92
CA ARG A 94 -8.14 -23.96 -10.83
C ARG A 94 -7.97 -22.55 -11.40
N SER A 95 -7.93 -21.53 -10.54
CA SER A 95 -7.76 -20.14 -10.97
C SER A 95 -6.31 -19.87 -11.37
N GLY A 96 -6.13 -19.23 -12.53
CA GLY A 96 -4.83 -18.98 -13.16
C GLY A 96 -4.73 -19.62 -14.56
N ALA A 97 -4.16 -18.90 -15.53
CA ALA A 97 -4.03 -19.39 -16.92
C ALA A 97 -3.30 -20.75 -16.98
N ARG A 98 -2.24 -20.89 -16.18
CA ARG A 98 -1.40 -22.09 -16.07
C ARG A 98 -2.13 -23.31 -15.51
N ALA A 99 -3.06 -23.08 -14.59
CA ALA A 99 -3.80 -24.14 -13.92
C ALA A 99 -5.01 -24.63 -14.76
N ARG A 100 -5.46 -23.79 -15.71
CA ARG A 100 -6.49 -24.11 -16.71
C ARG A 100 -5.93 -24.83 -17.94
N SER A 101 -4.69 -24.54 -18.36
CA SER A 101 -4.05 -25.18 -19.52
C SER A 101 -3.61 -26.62 -19.26
N GLY A 102 -3.58 -27.07 -17.99
CA GLY A 102 -3.06 -28.39 -17.63
C GLY A 102 -1.54 -28.49 -17.74
N GLU A 103 -0.86 -27.36 -17.92
CA GLU A 103 0.60 -27.25 -17.94
C GLU A 103 1.11 -27.26 -16.49
N GLU A 104 1.00 -28.43 -15.87
CA GLU A 104 1.38 -28.69 -14.47
C GLU A 104 2.91 -28.65 -14.28
N THR A 105 3.67 -28.74 -15.36
CA THR A 105 5.12 -28.66 -15.34
C THR A 105 5.60 -27.24 -15.60
N LYS A 106 6.48 -26.75 -14.73
CA LYS A 106 7.38 -25.66 -15.12
C LYS A 106 8.18 -26.17 -16.31
N THR A 107 8.07 -25.51 -17.47
CA THR A 107 9.01 -25.71 -18.56
C THR A 107 10.39 -25.50 -17.97
N GLU A 108 11.14 -26.59 -17.81
CA GLU A 108 12.53 -26.51 -17.35
C GLU A 108 13.28 -25.70 -18.40
N ARG A 109 13.67 -24.49 -18.01
CA ARG A 109 14.46 -23.63 -18.87
C ARG A 109 15.86 -24.22 -18.89
N ASP A 110 16.31 -24.67 -20.06
CA ASP A 110 17.69 -25.11 -20.22
C ASP A 110 18.62 -23.91 -20.08
N THR A 111 19.25 -23.77 -18.91
CA THR A 111 20.21 -22.71 -18.61
C THR A 111 21.66 -23.14 -18.82
N ARG A 112 21.92 -24.32 -19.41
CA ARG A 112 23.28 -24.80 -19.64
C ARG A 112 24.11 -23.87 -20.53
N GLY A 113 23.47 -23.05 -21.36
CA GLY A 113 24.11 -22.03 -22.18
C GLY A 113 24.18 -20.63 -21.57
N TYR A 114 23.70 -20.43 -20.34
CA TYR A 114 23.69 -19.10 -19.73
C TYR A 114 25.08 -18.81 -19.17
N THR A 115 25.70 -17.74 -19.67
CA THR A 115 26.95 -17.22 -19.13
C THR A 115 26.70 -15.92 -18.40
N THR A 116 27.30 -15.78 -17.23
CA THR A 116 27.30 -14.51 -16.49
C THR A 116 28.27 -13.57 -17.18
N ILE A 117 27.77 -12.47 -17.75
CA ILE A 117 28.63 -11.41 -18.28
C ILE A 117 29.23 -10.66 -17.09
N VAL A 118 30.56 -10.64 -17.01
CA VAL A 118 31.30 -9.88 -16.01
C VAL A 118 31.29 -8.41 -16.42
N ASP A 119 30.51 -7.61 -15.71
CA ASP A 119 30.38 -6.16 -15.93
C ASP A 119 31.02 -5.40 -14.75
N PRO A 120 32.14 -4.68 -14.96
CA PRO A 120 32.80 -3.88 -13.92
C PRO A 120 31.89 -2.85 -13.27
N ALA A 121 30.97 -2.23 -14.01
CA ALA A 121 30.02 -1.27 -13.45
C ALA A 121 29.04 -1.94 -12.48
N ARG A 122 28.63 -3.18 -12.81
CA ARG A 122 27.77 -3.98 -11.94
C ARG A 122 28.50 -4.45 -10.68
N ILE A 123 29.77 -4.84 -10.80
CA ILE A 123 30.63 -5.18 -9.64
C ILE A 123 30.70 -3.99 -8.68
N ARG A 124 31.01 -2.79 -9.19
CA ARG A 124 31.05 -1.55 -8.40
C ARG A 124 29.71 -1.23 -7.73
N THR A 125 28.60 -1.35 -8.48
CA THR A 125 27.25 -1.10 -7.95
C THR A 125 26.90 -2.03 -6.80
N LEU A 126 27.26 -3.31 -6.90
CA LEU A 126 26.98 -4.29 -5.85
C LEU A 126 27.91 -4.09 -4.64
N ALA A 127 29.18 -3.76 -4.86
CA ALA A 127 30.10 -3.40 -3.78
C ALA A 127 29.61 -2.17 -3.00
N ALA A 128 29.13 -1.14 -3.69
CA ALA A 128 28.53 0.05 -3.07
C ALA A 128 27.27 -0.27 -2.23
N ARG A 129 26.58 -1.38 -2.52
CA ARG A 129 25.44 -1.89 -1.73
C ARG A 129 25.86 -2.80 -0.58
N GLY A 130 27.17 -2.97 -0.34
CA GLY A 130 27.72 -3.76 0.76
C GLY A 130 28.00 -5.22 0.41
N ALA A 131 28.05 -5.61 -0.87
CA ALA A 131 28.52 -6.93 -1.25
C ALA A 131 30.01 -7.09 -0.95
N SER A 132 30.42 -8.21 -0.34
CA SER A 132 31.82 -8.52 -0.08
C SER A 132 32.54 -9.00 -1.34
N ILE A 133 33.87 -8.79 -1.39
CA ILE A 133 34.73 -9.24 -2.51
C ILE A 133 34.54 -10.75 -2.77
N ALA A 134 34.52 -11.56 -1.70
CA ALA A 134 34.31 -13.00 -1.81
C ALA A 134 32.94 -13.37 -2.41
N ALA A 135 31.88 -12.65 -2.04
CA ALA A 135 30.54 -12.87 -2.60
C ALA A 135 30.47 -12.47 -4.08
N LEU A 136 31.17 -11.40 -4.47
CA LEU A 136 31.26 -10.95 -5.86
C LEU A 136 32.05 -11.93 -6.72
N ALA A 137 33.22 -12.38 -6.25
CA ALA A 137 34.03 -13.40 -6.90
C ALA A 137 33.22 -14.68 -7.16
N ALA A 138 32.50 -15.17 -6.15
CA ALA A 138 31.65 -16.36 -6.29
C ALA A 138 30.47 -16.16 -7.26
N ALA A 139 29.83 -14.99 -7.26
CA ALA A 139 28.67 -14.71 -8.13
C ALA A 139 29.04 -14.51 -9.60
N PHE A 140 30.20 -13.90 -9.87
CA PHE A 140 30.68 -13.64 -11.22
C PHE A 140 31.61 -14.73 -11.77
N GLY A 141 32.07 -15.66 -10.91
CA GLY A 141 32.97 -16.74 -11.31
C GLY A 141 34.38 -16.26 -11.65
N ILE A 142 34.83 -15.18 -11.01
CA ILE A 142 36.14 -14.55 -11.21
C ILE A 142 36.95 -14.57 -9.90
N THR A 143 38.24 -14.27 -9.99
CA THR A 143 39.12 -14.20 -8.84
C THR A 143 38.87 -12.94 -8.00
N ALA A 144 39.30 -12.98 -6.72
CA ALA A 144 39.22 -11.80 -5.85
C ALA A 144 40.05 -10.63 -6.39
N GLU A 145 41.20 -10.91 -7.02
CA GLU A 145 42.08 -9.90 -7.64
C GLU A 145 41.39 -9.18 -8.80
N GLU A 146 40.65 -9.90 -9.64
CA GLU A 146 39.87 -9.31 -10.74
C GLU A 146 38.71 -8.43 -10.23
N VAL A 147 38.07 -8.83 -9.12
CA VAL A 147 37.08 -7.98 -8.45
C VAL A 147 37.72 -6.70 -7.94
N GLU A 148 38.86 -6.79 -7.25
CA GLU A 148 39.59 -5.62 -6.75
C GLU A 148 40.06 -4.70 -7.88
N ALA A 149 40.53 -5.25 -8.99
CA ALA A 149 40.90 -4.47 -10.17
C ALA A 149 39.68 -3.70 -10.72
N ALA A 150 38.52 -4.35 -10.84
CA ALA A 150 37.28 -3.71 -11.29
C ALA A 150 36.77 -2.61 -10.35
N LEU A 151 37.12 -2.68 -9.05
CA LEU A 151 36.80 -1.65 -8.06
C LEU A 151 37.78 -0.46 -8.10
N ARG A 152 39.04 -0.69 -8.47
CA ARG A 152 40.06 0.37 -8.63
C ARG A 152 39.87 1.17 -9.90
N ASP A 153 39.37 0.53 -10.95
CA ASP A 153 39.16 1.15 -12.26
C ASP A 153 37.83 1.93 -12.24
N THR A 154 37.86 3.11 -11.64
CA THR A 154 36.77 4.09 -11.73
C THR A 154 36.88 4.81 -13.07
N PRO A 155 35.87 4.76 -13.96
CA PRO A 155 35.83 5.67 -15.09
C PRO A 155 35.76 7.10 -14.54
N GLU A 156 36.72 7.95 -14.92
CA GLU A 156 36.57 9.41 -14.77
C GLU A 156 35.28 9.81 -15.52
N GLU A 157 34.43 10.60 -14.86
CA GLU A 157 33.16 11.11 -15.42
C GLU A 157 33.37 11.98 -16.67
#